data_AF-A0A9E3WTP8-F1
#
_entry.id   AF-A0A9E3WTP8-F1
#
_cell.length_a   1.000
_cell.length_b   1.000
_cell.length_c   1.000
_cell.angle_alpha   90.00
_cell.angle_beta   90.00
_cell.angle_gamma   90.00
#
_symmetry.space_group_name_H-M   'P 1'
#
loop_
_entity.id
_entity.type
_entity.pdbx_description
1 polymer ?
#
loop_
_entity_poly.entity_id
_entity_poly.type
_entity_poly.pdbx_seq_one_letter_code
_entity_poly.pdbx_strand_id
1 'polypeptide(L)'
;MLALRSIHAVVAAALATFAATALFAPRVARAEQPVQVSGVYPHLASFNGGGECGIGAVVPWAGRLWWITYPPHARRGSADKLYSIDESLKLTTH
;
A
#
# COMPACT_ATOMS: atom_id res chain seq x y z
N MET A 1 -14.73 5.20 -57.68
CA MET A 1 -13.59 4.54 -56.99
C MET A 1 -12.73 5.47 -56.13
N LEU A 2 -12.78 6.81 -56.27
CA LEU A 2 -12.01 7.73 -55.40
C LEU A 2 -12.53 7.81 -53.95
N ALA A 3 -13.85 7.87 -53.74
CA ALA A 3 -14.46 8.06 -52.40
C ALA A 3 -14.20 6.91 -51.41
N LEU A 4 -14.04 5.68 -51.91
CA LEU A 4 -13.77 4.52 -51.07
C LEU A 4 -12.32 4.56 -50.52
N ARG A 5 -11.36 5.09 -51.28
CA ARG A 5 -9.96 5.25 -50.83
C ARG A 5 -9.80 6.31 -49.73
N SER A 6 -10.67 7.32 -49.74
CA SER A 6 -10.70 8.41 -48.74
C SER A 6 -11.13 7.92 -47.36
N ILE A 7 -12.12 7.02 -47.31
CA ILE A 7 -12.66 6.47 -46.05
C ILE A 7 -11.63 5.58 -45.36
N HIS A 8 -10.92 4.74 -46.11
CA HIS A 8 -9.87 3.88 -45.55
C HIS A 8 -8.70 4.71 -44.97
N ALA A 9 -8.34 5.82 -45.63
CA ALA A 9 -7.29 6.72 -45.14
C ALA A 9 -7.71 7.44 -43.84
N VAL A 10 -8.96 7.90 -43.74
CA VAL A 10 -9.48 8.56 -42.53
C VAL A 10 -9.60 7.58 -41.37
N VAL A 11 -10.07 6.36 -41.63
CA VAL A 11 -10.16 5.30 -40.60
C VAL A 11 -8.77 4.88 -40.11
N ALA A 12 -7.79 4.74 -41.00
CA ALA A 12 -6.42 4.44 -40.62
C ALA A 12 -5.78 5.55 -39.77
N ALA A 13 -6.00 6.82 -40.12
CA ALA A 13 -5.50 7.96 -39.34
C ALA A 13 -6.17 8.04 -37.95
N ALA A 14 -7.49 7.80 -37.88
CA ALA A 14 -8.21 7.78 -36.60
C ALA A 14 -7.74 6.65 -35.68
N LEU A 15 -7.51 5.44 -36.22
CA LEU A 15 -6.96 4.30 -35.47
C LEU A 15 -5.53 4.56 -34.98
N ALA A 16 -4.68 5.17 -35.82
CA ALA A 16 -3.31 5.51 -35.45
C ALA A 16 -3.26 6.57 -34.33
N THR A 17 -4.17 7.56 -34.37
CA THR A 17 -4.27 8.61 -33.35
C THR A 17 -4.78 8.05 -32.02
N PHE A 18 -5.75 7.14 -32.05
CA PHE A 18 -6.27 6.46 -30.86
C PHE A 18 -5.21 5.55 -30.19
N ALA A 19 -4.44 4.80 -30.99
CA ALA A 19 -3.34 3.98 -30.49
C ALA A 19 -2.22 4.83 -29.86
N ALA A 20 -1.90 5.98 -30.46
CA ALA A 20 -0.90 6.91 -29.91
C ALA A 20 -1.34 7.50 -28.56
N THR A 21 -2.62 7.82 -28.39
CA THR A 21 -3.14 8.33 -27.10
C THR A 21 -3.15 7.28 -25.99
N ALA A 22 -3.35 5.99 -26.31
CA ALA A 22 -3.30 4.92 -25.30
C ALA A 22 -1.88 4.68 -24.76
N LEU A 23 -0.85 4.93 -25.57
CA LEU A 23 0.56 4.79 -25.17
C LEU A 23 1.05 5.90 -24.23
N PHE A 24 0.43 7.08 -24.29
CA PHE A 24 0.74 8.24 -23.45
C PHE A 24 -0.25 8.44 -22.30
N ALA A 25 -1.20 7.53 -22.11
CA ALA A 25 -2.11 7.59 -20.98
C ALA A 25 -1.31 7.46 -19.66
N PRO A 26 -1.52 8.35 -18.68
CA PRO A 26 -0.85 8.24 -17.39
C PRO A 26 -1.25 6.93 -16.74
N ARG A 27 -0.26 6.09 -16.42
CA ARG A 27 -0.50 4.89 -15.62
C ARG A 27 -0.80 5.35 -14.20
N VAL A 28 -2.06 5.27 -13.81
CA VAL A 28 -2.43 5.37 -12.39
C VAL A 28 -1.74 4.21 -11.70
N ALA A 29 -0.74 4.51 -10.87
CA ALA A 29 -0.10 3.50 -10.04
C ALA A 29 -1.18 2.86 -9.16
N ARG A 30 -1.42 1.55 -9.37
CA ARG A 30 -2.27 0.78 -8.47
C ARG A 30 -1.55 0.73 -7.12
N ALA A 31 -2.16 1.24 -6.07
CA ALA A 31 -1.68 0.96 -4.72
C ALA A 31 -1.70 -0.56 -4.54
N GLU A 32 -0.52 -1.15 -4.33
CA GLU A 32 -0.40 -2.58 -4.08
C GLU A 32 -1.12 -2.90 -2.77
N GLN A 33 -2.04 -3.87 -2.81
CA GLN A 33 -2.72 -4.28 -1.59
C GLN A 33 -1.71 -4.96 -0.67
N PRO A 34 -1.74 -4.69 0.65
CA PRO A 34 -0.82 -5.33 1.56
C PRO A 34 -0.97 -6.86 1.50
N VAL A 35 0.15 -7.57 1.61
CA VAL A 35 0.15 -9.03 1.68
C VAL A 35 -0.69 -9.46 2.87
N GLN A 36 -1.67 -10.33 2.60
CA GLN A 36 -2.56 -10.88 3.61
C GLN A 36 -2.58 -12.39 3.48
N VAL A 37 -2.26 -13.08 4.58
CA VAL A 37 -2.24 -14.54 4.64
C VAL A 37 -3.15 -14.97 5.78
N SER A 38 -4.30 -15.56 5.45
CA SER A 38 -5.26 -16.06 6.45
C SER A 38 -5.68 -15.03 7.51
N GLY A 39 -5.84 -13.76 7.13
CA GLY A 39 -6.18 -12.68 8.08
C GLY A 39 -4.98 -11.98 8.71
N VAL A 40 -3.75 -12.48 8.51
CA VAL A 40 -2.52 -11.90 9.04
C VAL A 40 -1.90 -10.96 8.02
N TYR A 41 -1.42 -9.81 8.49
CA TYR A 41 -0.71 -8.80 7.70
C TYR A 41 0.76 -8.75 8.13
N PRO A 42 1.68 -9.46 7.45
CA PRO A 42 3.07 -9.58 7.90
C PRO A 42 3.82 -8.25 8.02
N HIS A 43 3.44 -7.24 7.24
CA HIS A 43 4.06 -5.90 7.29
C HIS A 43 3.70 -5.10 8.56
N LEU A 44 2.77 -5.59 9.39
CA LEU A 44 2.40 -5.00 10.67
C LEU A 44 3.17 -5.59 11.86
N ALA A 45 4.15 -6.47 11.61
CA ALA A 45 5.01 -7.02 12.65
C ALA A 45 5.75 -5.91 13.42
N SER A 46 5.92 -6.11 14.74
CA SER A 46 6.50 -5.12 15.65
C SER A 46 7.96 -5.45 15.94
N PHE A 47 8.83 -4.44 15.94
CA PHE A 47 10.28 -4.60 16.08
C PHE A 47 10.91 -3.58 17.03
N ASN A 48 11.62 -4.07 18.03
CA ASN A 48 12.42 -3.23 18.92
C ASN A 48 13.93 -3.51 18.75
N GLY A 49 14.77 -2.98 19.64
CA GLY A 49 16.22 -3.20 19.60
C GLY A 49 16.65 -4.67 19.72
N GLY A 50 15.76 -5.57 20.19
CA GLY A 50 15.97 -7.01 20.28
C GLY A 50 15.44 -7.81 19.08
N GLY A 51 14.90 -7.15 18.05
CA GLY A 51 14.28 -7.80 16.89
C GLY A 51 12.76 -7.82 16.98
N GLU A 52 12.14 -8.86 16.41
CA GLU A 52 10.69 -9.03 16.45
C GLU A 52 10.21 -9.19 17.90
N CYS A 53 9.18 -8.45 18.29
CA CYS A 53 8.68 -8.43 19.66
C CYS A 53 7.15 -8.50 19.69
N GLY A 54 6.63 -9.08 20.77
CA GLY A 54 5.20 -9.19 21.01
C GLY A 54 4.54 -7.86 21.40
N ILE A 55 3.23 -7.80 21.17
CA ILE A 55 2.37 -6.67 21.56
C ILE A 55 2.00 -6.81 23.05
N GLY A 56 2.23 -5.75 23.83
CA GLY A 56 1.92 -5.72 25.26
C GLY A 56 0.50 -5.24 25.57
N ALA A 57 0.04 -4.21 24.88
CA ALA A 57 -1.31 -3.65 25.02
C ALA A 57 -1.76 -3.00 23.71
N VAL A 58 -3.07 -2.99 23.46
CA VAL A 58 -3.70 -2.43 22.25
C VAL A 58 -4.87 -1.53 22.65
N VAL A 59 -5.03 -0.39 21.98
CA VAL A 59 -6.18 0.50 22.19
C VAL A 59 -6.64 1.16 20.88
N PRO A 60 -7.95 1.15 20.56
CA PRO A 60 -8.51 2.00 19.52
C PRO A 60 -8.67 3.44 20.06
N TRP A 61 -7.98 4.40 19.46
CA TRP A 61 -8.05 5.81 19.88
C TRP A 61 -7.75 6.75 18.72
N ALA A 62 -8.45 7.89 18.67
CA ALA A 62 -8.24 8.94 17.66
C ALA A 62 -8.23 8.42 16.20
N GLY A 63 -9.14 7.51 15.86
CA GLY A 63 -9.27 6.95 14.50
C GLY A 63 -8.13 6.01 14.08
N ARG A 64 -7.36 5.49 15.04
CA ARG A 64 -6.24 4.57 14.81
C ARG A 64 -6.27 3.44 15.82
N LEU A 65 -5.65 2.31 15.45
CA LEU A 65 -5.33 1.26 16.41
C LEU A 65 -3.90 1.46 16.89
N TRP A 66 -3.72 1.60 18.19
CA TRP A 66 -2.43 1.85 18.84
C TRP A 66 -1.99 0.63 19.62
N TRP A 67 -0.68 0.43 19.74
CA TRP A 67 -0.13 -0.58 20.63
C TRP A 67 1.29 -0.27 21.05
N ILE A 68 1.71 -0.90 22.14
CA ILE A 68 3.09 -0.86 22.64
C ILE A 68 3.72 -2.25 22.53
N THR A 69 5.03 -2.30 22.30
CA THR A 69 5.80 -3.52 22.57
C THR A 69 6.16 -3.59 24.06
N TYR A 70 6.24 -4.78 24.61
CA TYR A 70 6.64 -4.99 26.00
C TYR A 70 7.31 -6.36 26.20
N PRO A 71 8.65 -6.42 26.42
CA PRO A 71 9.38 -7.62 26.74
C PRO A 71 9.20 -7.90 28.24
N PRO A 72 8.55 -9.01 28.62
CA PRO A 72 8.38 -9.36 30.03
C PRO A 72 9.71 -9.55 30.79
N HIS A 73 10.82 -9.69 30.05
CA HIS A 73 12.18 -9.89 30.56
C HIS A 73 12.98 -8.60 30.80
N ALA A 74 12.51 -7.42 30.37
CA ALA A 74 13.26 -6.15 30.53
C ALA A 74 12.44 -5.04 31.22
N ARG A 75 12.27 -5.17 32.54
CA ARG A 75 11.38 -4.31 33.36
C ARG A 75 11.96 -2.96 33.77
N ARG A 76 13.27 -2.75 33.62
CA ARG A 76 14.00 -1.55 34.09
C ARG A 76 14.37 -0.59 32.96
N GLY A 77 13.80 -0.80 31.78
CA GLY A 77 14.14 -0.09 30.55
C GLY A 77 14.30 -1.09 29.41
N SER A 78 13.75 -0.73 28.27
CA SER A 78 13.72 -1.54 27.06
C SER A 78 13.77 -0.62 25.84
N ALA A 79 14.07 -1.18 24.68
CA ALA A 79 14.00 -0.48 23.41
C ALA A 79 12.57 -0.45 22.83
N ASP A 80 11.56 -0.57 23.70
CA ASP A 80 10.15 -0.64 23.28
C ASP A 80 9.66 0.63 22.63
N LYS A 81 8.66 0.45 21.78
CA LYS A 81 8.14 1.50 20.93
C LYS A 81 6.63 1.55 21.02
N LEU A 82 6.10 2.72 20.66
CA LEU A 82 4.69 2.93 20.43
C LEU A 82 4.43 2.81 18.92
N TYR A 83 3.35 2.14 18.57
CA TYR A 83 2.92 1.93 17.21
C TYR A 83 1.49 2.39 17.00
N SER A 84 1.19 2.74 15.76
CA SER A 84 -0.18 3.00 15.32
C SER A 84 -0.40 2.54 13.88
N ILE A 85 -1.61 2.07 13.57
CA ILE A 85 -2.09 1.89 12.18
C ILE A 85 -3.33 2.73 11.93
N ASP A 86 -3.49 3.17 10.69
CA ASP A 86 -4.76 3.71 10.18
C ASP A 86 -5.57 2.65 9.41
N GLU A 87 -6.74 3.06 8.93
CA GLU A 87 -7.67 2.25 8.13
C GLU A 87 -7.05 1.73 6.82
N SER A 88 -5.95 2.33 6.35
CA SER A 88 -5.20 1.85 5.17
C SER A 88 -4.15 0.80 5.52
N LEU A 89 -4.10 0.35 6.77
CA LEU A 89 -3.10 -0.56 7.33
C LEU A 89 -1.67 -0.01 7.20
N LYS A 90 -1.53 1.32 7.22
CA LYS A 90 -0.22 1.99 7.23
C LYS A 90 0.31 2.05 8.65
N LEU A 91 1.40 1.33 8.90
CA LEU A 91 2.10 1.33 10.18
C LEU A 91 2.92 2.61 10.38
N THR A 92 2.85 3.20 11.57
CA THR A 92 3.72 4.28 12.04
C THR A 92 4.34 3.86 13.37
N THR A 93 5.65 4.05 13.51
CA THR A 93 6.41 3.81 14.75
C THR A 93 6.78 5.16 15.37
N HIS A 94 6.66 5.27 16.69
CA HIS A 94 6.94 6.47 17.48
C HIS A 94 8.03 6.21 18.51
#